data_AF-A0A133UYI3-F1
#
_entry.id   AF-A0A133UYI3-F1
#
_cell.length_a   1.000
_cell.length_b   1.000
_cell.length_c   1.000
_cell.angle_alpha   90.00
_cell.angle_beta   90.00
_cell.angle_gamma   90.00
#
_symmetry.space_group_name_H-M   'P 1'
#
loop_
_entity.id
_entity.type
_entity.pdbx_description
1 polymer ?
#
loop_
_entity_poly.entity_id
_entity_poly.type
_entity_poly.pdbx_seq_one_letter_code
_entity_poly.pdbx_strand_id
1 'polypeptide(L)'
;MYACSPEGSENWIEPEKIEGVMDYLSEKIQAPRMGPKSVGLNSGLHYTGGEPFLNYNLLLNLVKMGNRFDIPGIFVETNCFWCREEETVVERFLELKEARLDGVLVSVNPFTAGHVPLENTLAAIEAGKEVFGSNLLIYQKSFLDRMRRKDVEGTVPLEKSLELIGSSMFKTMEMLPRGGFPTNSENFIQRIRRRNFSVSAARRN
;
A
#
# COMPACT_ATOMS: atom_id res chain seq x y z
N MET A 1 -11.38 -0.27 4.64
CA MET A 1 -10.08 -0.65 4.05
C MET A 1 -9.84 0.27 2.85
N TYR A 2 -9.23 1.44 3.10
CA TYR A 2 -9.11 2.69 2.33
C TYR A 2 -10.04 3.81 2.81
N ALA A 3 -9.77 4.31 4.02
CA ALA A 3 -10.20 5.63 4.45
C ALA A 3 -8.99 6.56 4.32
N CYS A 4 -8.71 7.03 3.10
CA CYS A 4 -7.65 8.02 2.84
C CYS A 4 -8.19 9.44 2.99
N SER A 5 -8.87 9.73 4.11
CA SER A 5 -9.16 11.10 4.53
C SER A 5 -8.55 11.29 5.91
N PRO A 6 -7.74 12.34 6.14
CA PRO A 6 -7.27 12.71 7.48
C PRO A 6 -8.44 13.08 8.42
N GLU A 7 -9.65 13.22 7.89
CA GLU A 7 -10.88 13.55 8.61
C GLU A 7 -11.76 12.31 8.94
N GLY A 8 -11.25 11.09 8.75
CA GLY A 8 -12.01 9.85 8.95
C GLY A 8 -11.94 9.29 10.38
N SER A 9 -12.92 9.64 11.21
CA SER A 9 -13.34 9.05 12.51
C SER A 9 -12.27 8.39 13.40
N GLU A 10 -12.13 8.90 14.63
CA GLU A 10 -11.36 8.35 15.77
C GLU A 10 -11.74 6.91 16.21
N ASN A 11 -12.58 6.22 15.45
CA ASN A 11 -13.07 4.87 15.72
C ASN A 11 -12.06 3.81 15.29
N TRP A 12 -10.89 3.81 15.94
CA TRP A 12 -9.93 2.71 15.82
C TRP A 12 -10.50 1.44 16.44
N ILE A 13 -10.09 0.28 15.92
CA ILE A 13 -10.46 -1.00 16.53
C ILE A 13 -9.83 -1.11 17.92
N GLU A 14 -10.66 -1.43 18.92
CA GLU A 14 -10.19 -1.72 20.27
C GLU A 14 -9.41 -3.04 20.27
N PRO A 15 -8.20 -3.09 20.87
CA PRO A 15 -7.37 -4.30 20.91
C PRO A 15 -8.11 -5.53 21.46
N GLU A 16 -9.00 -5.37 22.42
CA GLU A 16 -9.77 -6.46 23.03
C GLU A 16 -10.72 -7.12 22.01
N LYS A 17 -11.29 -6.32 21.10
CA LYS A 17 -12.18 -6.83 20.05
C LYS A 17 -11.43 -7.61 18.98
N ILE A 18 -10.14 -7.33 18.78
CA ILE A 18 -9.35 -7.99 17.75
C ILE A 18 -8.74 -9.31 18.22
N GLU A 19 -8.61 -9.53 19.52
CA GLU A 19 -8.04 -10.76 20.08
C GLU A 19 -8.83 -12.00 19.65
N GLY A 20 -10.16 -11.98 19.79
CA GLY A 20 -11.02 -13.07 19.32
C GLY A 20 -11.00 -13.26 17.79
N VAL A 21 -10.72 -12.19 17.03
CA VAL A 21 -10.53 -12.29 15.57
C VAL A 21 -9.18 -12.96 15.25
N MET A 22 -8.11 -12.60 15.96
CA MET A 22 -6.79 -13.19 15.77
C MET A 22 -6.78 -14.67 16.12
N ASP A 23 -7.41 -15.06 17.22
CA ASP A 23 -7.57 -16.45 17.64
C ASP A 23 -8.26 -17.27 16.53
N TYR A 24 -9.42 -16.82 16.05
CA TYR A 24 -10.13 -17.45 14.94
C TYR A 24 -9.32 -17.51 13.64
N LEU A 25 -8.55 -16.46 13.33
CA LEU A 25 -7.75 -16.38 12.11
C LEU A 25 -6.51 -17.28 12.18
N SER A 26 -5.93 -17.45 13.37
CA SER A 26 -4.72 -18.28 13.57
C SER A 26 -4.93 -19.72 13.11
N GLU A 27 -6.15 -20.26 13.28
CA GLU A 27 -6.52 -21.60 12.83
C GLU A 27 -6.68 -21.75 11.31
N LYS A 28 -6.81 -20.63 10.58
CA LYS A 28 -7.26 -20.60 9.17
C LYS A 28 -6.27 -19.98 8.21
N ILE A 29 -5.44 -19.06 8.69
CA ILE A 29 -4.47 -18.37 7.86
C ILE A 29 -3.41 -19.37 7.40
N GLN A 30 -3.22 -19.43 6.09
CA GLN A 30 -2.19 -20.25 5.50
C GLN A 30 -0.87 -19.49 5.45
N ALA A 31 0.20 -20.16 5.86
CA ALA A 31 1.55 -19.66 5.68
C ALA A 31 1.84 -19.41 4.18
N PRO A 32 2.60 -18.36 3.85
CA PRO A 32 3.05 -18.15 2.48
C PRO A 32 3.92 -19.31 1.98
N ARG A 33 3.86 -19.57 0.67
CA ARG A 33 4.52 -20.73 0.05
C ARG A 33 6.04 -20.78 0.27
N MET A 34 6.67 -19.63 0.44
CA MET A 34 8.12 -19.52 0.66
C MET A 34 8.52 -19.71 2.13
N GLY A 35 7.55 -19.89 3.03
CA GLY A 35 7.75 -20.16 4.46
C GLY A 35 6.94 -19.24 5.37
N PRO A 36 6.78 -19.61 6.65
CA PRO A 36 5.93 -18.89 7.61
C PRO A 36 6.44 -17.49 7.97
N LYS A 37 7.69 -17.15 7.64
CA LYS A 37 8.28 -15.81 7.83
C LYS A 37 8.47 -15.05 6.53
N SER A 38 7.94 -15.56 5.43
CA SER A 38 7.90 -14.83 4.16
C SER A 38 6.59 -14.07 4.06
N VAL A 39 6.48 -13.16 3.11
CA VAL A 39 5.24 -12.40 2.86
C VAL A 39 4.66 -12.77 1.50
N GLY A 40 3.33 -12.74 1.38
CA GLY A 40 2.65 -12.98 0.12
C GLY A 40 1.32 -12.24 0.06
N LEU A 41 0.99 -11.66 -1.10
CA LEU A 41 -0.23 -10.87 -1.26
C LEU A 41 -1.52 -11.62 -0.91
N ASN A 42 -1.52 -12.95 -1.06
CA ASN A 42 -2.69 -13.81 -0.88
C ASN A 42 -2.52 -14.84 0.26
N SER A 43 -1.57 -14.63 1.16
CA SER A 43 -1.23 -15.58 2.23
C SER A 43 -0.60 -14.87 3.42
N GLY A 44 -0.85 -15.37 4.63
CA GLY A 44 -0.47 -14.68 5.86
C GLY A 44 -1.46 -13.60 6.28
N LEU A 45 -1.04 -12.73 7.20
CA LEU A 45 -1.86 -11.64 7.74
C LEU A 45 -1.39 -10.28 7.22
N HIS A 46 -2.29 -9.58 6.56
CA HIS A 46 -2.02 -8.29 5.94
C HIS A 46 -2.72 -7.15 6.68
N TYR A 47 -1.95 -6.29 7.36
CA TYR A 47 -2.44 -5.03 7.91
C TYR A 47 -2.49 -3.98 6.81
N THR A 48 -3.70 -3.65 6.37
CA THR A 48 -3.96 -2.66 5.31
C THR A 48 -5.23 -1.87 5.65
N GLY A 49 -5.58 -0.89 4.81
CA GLY A 49 -6.78 -0.11 4.94
C GLY A 49 -6.54 1.34 4.59
N GLY A 50 -6.63 2.23 5.57
CA GLY A 50 -6.20 3.62 5.39
C GLY A 50 -4.66 3.69 5.40
N GLU A 51 -4.10 4.38 6.36
CA GLU A 51 -2.66 4.37 6.63
C GLU A 51 -2.41 3.82 8.04
N PRO A 52 -1.97 2.55 8.18
CA PRO A 52 -1.73 1.92 9.49
C PRO A 52 -0.80 2.74 10.40
N PHE A 53 0.15 3.48 9.83
CA PHE A 53 1.11 4.29 10.59
C PHE A 53 0.50 5.58 11.18
N LEU A 54 -0.75 5.94 10.86
CA LEU A 54 -1.45 7.03 11.56
C LEU A 54 -1.74 6.69 13.02
N ASN A 55 -1.85 5.41 13.37
CA ASN A 55 -1.91 4.93 14.75
C ASN A 55 -0.83 3.87 14.97
N TYR A 56 0.42 4.33 14.99
CA TYR A 56 1.59 3.47 15.10
C TYR A 56 1.59 2.58 16.35
N ASN A 57 1.16 3.11 17.50
CA ASN A 57 1.07 2.32 18.74
C ASN A 57 0.09 1.16 18.62
N LEU A 58 -1.07 1.39 17.99
CA LEU A 58 -2.02 0.32 17.70
C LEU A 58 -1.41 -0.70 16.73
N LEU A 59 -0.80 -0.26 15.63
CA LEU A 59 -0.12 -1.16 14.68
C LEU A 59 0.90 -2.06 15.39
N LEU A 60 1.78 -1.47 16.21
CA LEU A 60 2.77 -2.22 16.97
C LEU A 60 2.13 -3.26 17.90
N ASN A 61 1.05 -2.89 18.60
CA ASN A 61 0.31 -3.81 19.45
C ASN A 61 -0.34 -4.95 18.65
N LEU A 62 -0.88 -4.66 17.46
CA LEU A 62 -1.46 -5.67 16.57
C LEU A 62 -0.42 -6.65 16.06
N VAL A 63 0.76 -6.17 15.64
CA VAL A 63 1.88 -7.03 15.22
C VAL A 63 2.32 -7.95 16.36
N LYS A 64 2.51 -7.40 17.57
CA LYS A 64 2.83 -8.21 18.77
C LYS A 64 1.74 -9.25 19.03
N MET A 65 0.48 -8.90 18.85
CA MET A 65 -0.65 -9.82 19.03
C MET A 65 -0.65 -10.93 17.99
N GLY A 66 -0.53 -10.64 16.70
CA GLY A 66 -0.48 -11.65 15.65
C GLY A 66 0.65 -12.66 15.88
N ASN A 67 1.82 -12.18 16.34
CA ASN A 67 2.92 -13.06 16.72
C ASN A 67 2.62 -13.93 17.96
N ARG A 68 1.86 -13.45 18.96
CA ARG A 68 1.44 -14.28 20.10
C ARG A 68 0.51 -15.43 19.69
N PHE A 69 -0.25 -15.25 18.61
CA PHE A 69 -1.13 -16.26 18.03
C PHE A 69 -0.44 -17.13 16.97
N ASP A 70 0.90 -17.05 16.85
CA ASP A 70 1.70 -17.79 15.86
C ASP A 70 1.19 -17.64 14.40
N ILE A 71 0.58 -16.50 14.09
CA ILE A 71 0.06 -16.22 12.74
C ILE A 71 1.25 -16.06 11.78
N PRO A 72 1.31 -16.82 10.68
CA PRO A 72 2.43 -16.74 9.75
C PRO A 72 2.32 -15.54 8.79
N GLY A 73 3.46 -15.04 8.34
CA GLY A 73 3.57 -14.07 7.25
C GLY A 73 2.87 -12.76 7.55
N ILE A 74 3.15 -12.15 8.69
CA ILE A 74 2.54 -10.90 9.12
C ILE A 74 3.23 -9.73 8.40
N PHE A 75 2.47 -8.93 7.66
CA PHE A 75 3.01 -7.77 6.96
C PHE A 75 2.05 -6.58 6.96
N VAL A 76 2.60 -5.39 6.74
CA VAL A 76 1.84 -4.13 6.70
C VAL A 76 1.98 -3.45 5.35
N GLU A 77 0.88 -2.92 4.81
CA GLU A 77 0.87 -2.00 3.68
C GLU A 77 0.89 -0.55 4.17
N THR A 78 1.73 0.27 3.56
CA THR A 78 1.79 1.72 3.79
C THR A 78 1.75 2.48 2.48
N ASN A 79 1.10 3.64 2.48
CA ASN A 79 1.11 4.60 1.38
C ASN A 79 2.28 5.59 1.47
N CYS A 80 3.12 5.47 2.51
CA CYS A 80 4.33 6.26 2.75
C CYS A 80 4.11 7.74 3.10
N PHE A 81 2.89 8.21 3.37
CA PHE A 81 2.65 9.62 3.74
C PHE A 81 3.49 10.11 4.94
N TRP A 82 3.78 9.23 5.90
CA TRP A 82 4.55 9.53 7.10
C TRP A 82 6.08 9.44 6.91
N CYS A 83 6.55 8.88 5.79
CA CYS A 83 7.95 8.58 5.53
C CYS A 83 8.74 9.83 5.07
N ARG A 84 8.80 10.87 5.90
CA ARG A 84 9.41 12.16 5.53
C ARG A 84 10.90 12.22 5.85
N GLU A 85 11.30 11.61 6.95
CA GLU A 85 12.67 11.57 7.45
C GLU A 85 13.15 10.12 7.44
N GLU A 86 14.30 9.84 6.82
CA GLU A 86 14.83 8.49 6.63
C GLU A 86 15.02 7.77 7.97
N GLU A 87 15.57 8.46 8.96
CA GLU A 87 15.84 7.93 10.29
C GLU A 87 14.56 7.44 10.97
N THR A 88 13.46 8.21 10.86
CA THR A 88 12.17 7.83 11.44
C THR A 88 11.58 6.61 10.75
N VAL A 89 11.81 6.44 9.44
CA VAL A 89 11.34 5.27 8.69
C VAL A 89 12.08 4.03 9.14
N VAL A 90 13.41 4.10 9.20
CA VAL A 90 14.27 2.99 9.64
C VAL A 90 13.94 2.60 11.08
N GLU A 91 13.86 3.56 11.99
CA GLU A 91 13.53 3.32 13.41
C GLU A 91 12.21 2.55 13.56
N ARG A 92 11.13 3.03 12.93
CA ARG A 92 9.82 2.38 13.04
C ARG A 92 9.78 1.01 12.39
N PHE A 93 10.51 0.81 11.29
CA PHE A 93 10.61 -0.48 10.62
C PHE A 93 11.40 -1.49 11.47
N LEU A 94 12.49 -1.07 12.11
CA LEU A 94 13.25 -1.89 13.04
C LEU A 94 12.39 -2.29 14.25
N GLU A 95 11.68 -1.35 14.87
CA GLU A 95 10.80 -1.65 16.00
C GLU A 95 9.67 -2.64 15.63
N LEU A 96 9.08 -2.50 14.44
CA LEU A 96 8.09 -3.46 13.95
C LEU A 96 8.71 -4.84 13.67
N LYS A 97 9.92 -4.89 13.11
CA LYS A 97 10.65 -6.15 12.87
C LYS A 97 10.98 -6.85 14.18
N GLU A 98 11.41 -6.11 15.21
CA GLU A 98 11.63 -6.63 16.56
C GLU A 98 10.35 -7.17 17.18
N ALA A 99 9.22 -6.51 16.91
CA ALA A 99 7.88 -6.98 17.27
C ALA A 99 7.39 -8.19 16.46
N ARG A 100 8.20 -8.71 15.53
CA ARG A 100 7.94 -9.87 14.64
C ARG A 100 7.04 -9.58 13.44
N LEU A 101 7.09 -8.37 12.90
CA LEU A 101 6.63 -8.12 11.54
C LEU A 101 7.56 -8.82 10.53
N ASP A 102 7.00 -9.62 9.63
CA ASP A 102 7.78 -10.36 8.63
C ASP A 102 8.15 -9.49 7.41
N GLY A 103 7.33 -8.51 7.04
CA GLY A 103 7.63 -7.63 5.92
C GLY A 103 6.72 -6.42 5.76
N VAL A 104 6.97 -5.68 4.69
CA VAL A 104 6.24 -4.44 4.37
C VAL A 104 5.88 -4.42 2.89
N LEU A 105 4.73 -3.83 2.58
CA LEU A 105 4.29 -3.54 1.23
C LEU A 105 4.22 -2.02 1.06
N VAL A 106 5.06 -1.49 0.18
CA VAL A 106 5.04 -0.07 -0.20
C VAL A 106 4.07 0.12 -1.37
N SER A 107 3.00 0.88 -1.13
CA SER A 107 1.91 1.09 -2.08
C SER A 107 2.08 2.39 -2.86
N VAL A 108 2.44 2.27 -4.13
CA VAL A 108 2.68 3.42 -5.01
C VAL A 108 1.65 3.42 -6.12
N ASN A 109 0.58 4.19 -5.95
CA ASN A 109 -0.52 4.19 -6.92
C ASN A 109 -0.88 5.63 -7.34
N PRO A 110 -1.63 5.81 -8.44
CA PRO A 110 -1.98 7.12 -8.97
C PRO A 110 -2.76 8.02 -8.00
N PHE A 111 -3.51 7.42 -7.07
CA PHE A 111 -4.32 8.14 -6.10
C PHE A 111 -3.47 8.62 -4.92
N THR A 112 -2.47 7.84 -4.49
CA THR A 112 -1.53 8.25 -3.44
C THR A 112 -0.49 9.23 -3.96
N ALA A 113 -0.07 9.12 -5.23
CA ALA A 113 0.93 10.00 -5.83
C ALA A 113 0.54 11.49 -5.84
N GLY A 114 -0.76 11.81 -5.84
CA GLY A 114 -1.22 13.20 -5.74
C GLY A 114 -1.03 13.83 -4.36
N HIS A 115 -0.80 13.01 -3.33
CA HIS A 115 -0.76 13.43 -1.92
C HIS A 115 0.55 13.07 -1.22
N VAL A 116 1.26 12.05 -1.71
CA VAL A 116 2.51 11.54 -1.14
C VAL A 116 3.65 11.85 -2.12
N PRO A 117 4.65 12.65 -1.71
CA PRO A 117 5.84 12.90 -2.50
C PRO A 117 6.56 11.59 -2.86
N LEU A 118 7.13 11.52 -4.06
CA LEU A 118 7.88 10.34 -4.49
C LEU A 118 9.04 10.03 -3.54
N GLU A 119 9.68 11.06 -2.99
CA GLU A 119 10.79 10.97 -2.06
C GLU A 119 10.42 10.13 -0.84
N ASN A 120 9.22 10.32 -0.28
CA ASN A 120 8.74 9.51 0.84
C ASN A 120 8.63 8.03 0.48
N THR A 121 8.13 7.73 -0.72
CA THR A 121 8.05 6.38 -1.24
C THR A 121 9.44 5.76 -1.40
N LEU A 122 10.40 6.55 -1.88
CA LEU A 122 11.79 6.11 -2.05
C LEU A 122 12.46 5.82 -0.70
N ALA A 123 12.25 6.68 0.30
CA ALA A 123 12.73 6.47 1.66
C ALA A 123 12.17 5.17 2.27
N ALA A 124 10.86 4.93 2.12
CA ALA A 124 10.22 3.69 2.56
C ALA A 124 10.78 2.45 1.87
N ILE A 125 11.07 2.53 0.57
CA ILE A 125 11.66 1.43 -0.19
C ILE A 125 13.08 1.15 0.28
N GLU A 126 13.88 2.18 0.54
CA GLU A 126 15.27 1.98 0.96
C GLU A 126 15.35 1.37 2.36
N ALA A 127 14.67 1.97 3.33
CA ALA A 127 14.54 1.42 4.67
C ALA A 127 13.92 0.00 4.65
N GLY A 128 12.93 -0.22 3.79
CA GLY A 128 12.29 -1.53 3.63
C GLY A 128 13.25 -2.60 3.10
N LYS A 129 14.14 -2.25 2.17
CA LYS A 129 15.17 -3.18 1.68
C LYS A 129 16.19 -3.49 2.77
N GLU A 130 16.65 -2.47 3.49
CA GLU A 130 17.62 -2.63 4.58
C GLU A 130 17.06 -3.52 5.69
N VAL A 131 15.82 -3.24 6.13
CA VAL A 131 15.23 -3.91 7.29
C VAL A 131 14.60 -5.25 6.90
N PHE A 132 13.84 -5.35 5.81
CA PHE A 132 13.06 -6.55 5.47
C PHE A 132 13.62 -7.36 4.29
N GLY A 133 14.59 -6.83 3.54
CA GLY A 133 15.24 -7.54 2.44
C GLY A 133 14.24 -8.08 1.41
N SER A 134 14.21 -9.41 1.23
CA SER A 134 13.30 -10.08 0.29
C SER A 134 11.82 -9.97 0.67
N ASN A 135 11.50 -9.58 1.90
CA ASN A 135 10.13 -9.39 2.36
C ASN A 135 9.61 -7.95 2.17
N LEU A 136 10.35 -7.10 1.45
CA LEU A 136 9.82 -5.87 0.90
C LEU A 136 9.04 -6.17 -0.39
N LEU A 137 7.76 -5.78 -0.41
CA LEU A 137 6.92 -5.77 -1.60
C LEU A 137 6.71 -4.33 -2.07
N ILE A 138 6.61 -4.14 -3.39
CA ILE A 138 6.26 -2.85 -4.00
C ILE A 138 5.01 -3.06 -4.84
N TYR A 139 3.87 -2.57 -4.35
CA TYR A 139 2.62 -2.62 -5.09
C TYR A 139 2.64 -1.54 -6.18
N GLN A 140 2.22 -1.95 -7.40
CA GLN A 140 2.31 -1.14 -8.61
C GLN A 140 3.73 -0.63 -8.94
N LYS A 141 4.76 -1.49 -8.76
CA LYS A 141 6.15 -1.19 -9.16
C LYS A 141 6.29 -0.61 -10.57
N SER A 142 5.48 -1.05 -11.53
CA SER A 142 5.50 -0.53 -12.90
C SER A 142 5.11 0.96 -13.00
N PHE A 143 4.30 1.48 -12.07
CA PHE A 143 4.01 2.91 -11.96
C PHE A 143 5.21 3.67 -11.39
N LEU A 144 5.79 3.18 -10.30
CA LEU A 144 7.03 3.73 -9.72
C LEU A 144 8.16 3.81 -10.76
N ASP A 145 8.39 2.72 -11.50
CA ASP A 145 9.44 2.67 -12.54
C ASP A 145 9.21 3.71 -13.66
N ARG A 146 7.96 4.12 -13.89
CA ARG A 146 7.62 5.18 -14.85
C ARG A 146 7.81 6.57 -14.28
N MET A 147 7.46 6.79 -13.01
CA MET A 147 7.76 8.03 -12.30
C MET A 147 9.27 8.29 -12.30
N ARG A 148 10.08 7.29 -11.96
CA ARG A 148 11.55 7.37 -11.99
C ARG A 148 12.10 7.68 -13.39
N ARG A 149 11.61 6.99 -14.44
CA ARG A 149 12.04 7.25 -15.83
C ARG A 149 11.67 8.62 -16.38
N LYS A 150 10.76 9.32 -15.71
CA LYS A 150 10.28 10.65 -16.10
C LYS A 150 10.80 11.73 -15.15
N ASP A 151 11.77 11.39 -14.30
CA ASP A 151 12.40 12.30 -13.34
C ASP A 151 11.35 13.10 -12.56
N VAL A 152 10.31 12.39 -12.10
CA VAL A 152 9.28 12.97 -11.25
C VAL A 152 9.89 13.32 -9.91
N GLU A 153 9.61 14.53 -9.44
CA GLU A 153 9.89 15.01 -8.10
C GLU A 153 8.58 15.38 -7.42
N GLY A 154 8.50 15.18 -6.10
CA GLY A 154 7.33 15.53 -5.30
C GLY A 154 6.07 14.74 -5.67
N THR A 155 4.92 15.41 -5.62
CA THR A 155 3.61 14.80 -5.90
C THR A 155 3.23 14.89 -7.38
N VAL A 156 2.46 13.91 -7.84
CA VAL A 156 1.91 13.85 -9.20
C VAL A 156 0.39 13.82 -9.15
N PRO A 157 -0.28 14.90 -9.60
CA PRO A 157 -1.75 14.94 -9.69
C PRO A 157 -2.30 13.76 -10.49
N LEU A 158 -3.51 13.31 -10.15
CA LEU A 158 -4.12 12.13 -10.75
C LEU A 158 -4.13 12.19 -12.29
N GLU A 159 -4.41 13.35 -12.87
CA GLU A 159 -4.40 13.57 -14.32
C GLU A 159 -3.05 13.21 -14.96
N LYS A 160 -1.96 13.69 -14.34
CA LYS A 160 -0.59 13.44 -14.81
C LYS A 160 -0.18 12.00 -14.51
N SER A 161 -0.62 11.45 -13.38
CA SER A 161 -0.43 10.03 -13.06
C SER A 161 -1.08 9.13 -14.11
N LEU A 162 -2.27 9.47 -14.62
CA LEU A 162 -2.93 8.71 -15.68
C LEU A 162 -2.18 8.74 -17.01
N GLU A 163 -1.46 9.82 -17.30
CA GLU A 163 -0.57 9.91 -18.47
C GLU A 163 0.65 9.01 -18.30
N LEU A 164 1.18 8.90 -17.08
CA LEU A 164 2.27 7.99 -16.75
C LEU A 164 1.84 6.52 -16.84
N ILE A 165 0.63 6.15 -16.42
CA ILE A 165 0.11 4.77 -16.43
C ILE A 165 0.06 4.17 -17.85
N GLY A 166 -0.14 4.99 -18.88
CA GLY A 166 -0.32 4.55 -20.27
C GLY A 166 -1.53 3.61 -20.47
N SER A 167 -1.89 3.31 -21.71
CA SER A 167 -3.11 2.53 -22.01
C SER A 167 -3.07 1.07 -21.51
N SER A 168 -1.89 0.52 -21.24
CA SER A 168 -1.71 -0.89 -20.88
C SER A 168 -2.00 -1.21 -19.41
N MET A 169 -1.75 -0.29 -18.47
CA MET A 169 -1.90 -0.56 -17.03
C MET A 169 -3.34 -0.44 -16.52
N PHE A 170 -4.28 0.12 -17.29
CA PHE A 170 -5.70 0.05 -16.97
C PHE A 170 -6.23 -1.40 -16.89
N LYS A 171 -5.50 -2.36 -17.47
CA LYS A 171 -5.82 -3.79 -17.40
C LYS A 171 -5.27 -4.50 -16.16
N THR A 172 -4.25 -3.92 -15.51
CA THR A 172 -3.53 -4.54 -14.38
C THR A 172 -3.80 -3.82 -13.05
N MET A 173 -4.32 -2.60 -13.10
CA MET A 173 -4.77 -1.88 -11.92
C MET A 173 -6.09 -2.51 -11.48
N GLU A 174 -6.06 -3.26 -10.37
CA GLU A 174 -7.27 -3.72 -9.73
C GLU A 174 -7.99 -2.49 -9.18
N MET A 175 -8.90 -1.95 -9.99
CA MET A 175 -9.73 -0.82 -9.64
C MET A 175 -10.79 -1.30 -8.65
N LEU A 176 -10.38 -1.53 -7.40
CA LEU A 176 -11.32 -1.79 -6.32
C LEU A 176 -11.98 -0.44 -5.99
N PRO A 177 -13.29 -0.26 -6.25
CA PRO A 177 -13.98 0.99 -5.95
C PRO A 177 -14.21 1.08 -4.44
N ARG A 178 -13.16 1.35 -3.66
CA ARG A 178 -13.24 1.56 -2.20
C ARG A 178 -12.23 2.63 -1.77
N GLY A 179 -12.72 3.60 -1.01
CA GLY A 179 -11.97 4.77 -0.54
C GLY A 179 -11.79 5.87 -1.60
N GLY A 180 -12.30 7.08 -1.36
CA GLY A 180 -12.16 8.29 -2.21
C GLY A 180 -12.69 8.22 -3.66
N PHE A 181 -12.82 7.02 -4.21
CA PHE A 181 -13.30 6.70 -5.55
C PHE A 181 -14.72 7.21 -5.87
N PRO A 182 -15.67 7.33 -4.91
CA PRO A 182 -17.04 7.71 -5.28
C PRO A 182 -17.19 9.15 -5.80
N THR A 183 -16.29 10.09 -5.46
CA THR A 183 -16.52 11.51 -5.79
C THR A 183 -16.02 11.90 -7.18
N ASN A 184 -15.04 11.19 -7.77
CA ASN A 184 -14.45 11.52 -9.07
C ASN A 184 -14.53 10.39 -10.13
N SER A 185 -15.14 9.26 -9.79
CA SER A 185 -15.17 8.06 -10.66
C SER A 185 -15.91 8.25 -11.99
N GLU A 186 -17.01 9.02 -12.03
CA GLU A 186 -17.72 9.27 -13.29
C GLU A 186 -16.89 10.09 -14.29
N ASN A 187 -16.25 11.16 -13.82
CA ASN A 187 -15.34 11.96 -14.65
C ASN A 187 -14.10 11.15 -15.08
N PHE A 188 -13.59 10.29 -14.20
CA PHE A 188 -12.48 9.38 -14.46
C PHE A 188 -12.82 8.33 -15.54
N ILE A 189 -13.96 7.63 -15.39
CA ILE A 189 -14.44 6.63 -16.36
C ILE A 189 -14.76 7.30 -17.69
N GLN A 190 -15.38 8.48 -17.69
CA GLN A 190 -15.65 9.24 -18.92
C GLN A 190 -14.35 9.67 -19.63
N ARG A 191 -13.32 10.13 -18.90
CA ARG A 191 -12.02 10.49 -19.50
C ARG A 191 -11.28 9.29 -20.10
N ILE A 192 -11.31 8.13 -19.42
CA ILE A 192 -10.74 6.88 -19.95
C ILE A 192 -11.46 6.46 -21.24
N ARG A 193 -12.81 6.51 -21.24
CA ARG A 193 -13.61 6.20 -22.43
C ARG A 193 -13.28 7.14 -23.60
N ARG A 194 -13.15 8.45 -23.35
CA ARG A 194 -12.78 9.45 -24.39
C ARG A 194 -11.38 9.22 -24.98
N ARG A 195 -10.37 8.91 -24.15
CA ARG A 195 -9.00 8.62 -24.63
C ARG A 195 -8.92 7.33 -25.45
N ASN A 196 -9.67 6.28 -25.08
CA ASN A 196 -9.70 5.03 -25.85
C ASN A 196 -10.41 5.16 -27.21
N PHE A 197 -11.43 6.04 -27.32
CA PHE A 197 -12.07 6.34 -28.62
C PHE A 197 -11.18 7.20 -29.54
N SER A 198 -10.37 8.11 -28.98
CA SER A 198 -9.42 8.93 -29.75
C SER A 198 -8.30 8.09 -30.39
N VAL A 199 -7.82 7.04 -29.70
CA VAL A 199 -6.75 6.18 -30.23
C VAL A 199 -7.26 5.22 -31.32
N SER A 200 -8.55 4.86 -31.33
CA SER A 200 -9.13 4.06 -32.43
C SER A 200 -9.42 4.88 -33.70
N ALA A 201 -9.59 6.20 -33.59
CA ALA A 201 -9.87 7.08 -34.72
C ALA A 201 -8.60 7.50 -35.50
N ALA A 202 -7.42 7.47 -34.86
CA ALA A 202 -6.16 7.88 -35.48
C ALA A 202 -5.37 6.76 -36.18
N ARG A 203 -5.94 5.56 -36.33
CA ARG A 203 -5.33 4.41 -37.05
C ARG A 203 -6.06 4.02 -38.34
N ARG A 204 -6.87 4.93 -38.90
CA ARG A 204 -7.41 4.81 -40.26
C ARG A 204 -7.17 6.11 -40.98
N ASN A 205 -6.01 6.22 -41.61
CA ASN A 205 -5.74 6.89 -42.90
C ASN A 205 -4.28 6.61 -43.26
#